data_AF-A0A174MT38-F1
#
_entry.id   AF-A0A174MT38-F1
#
_cell.length_a   1.000
_cell.length_b   1.000
_cell.length_c   1.000
_cell.angle_alpha   90.00
_cell.angle_beta   90.00
_cell.angle_gamma   90.00
#
_symmetry.space_group_name_H-M   'P 1'
#
loop_
_entity.id
_entity.type
_entity.pdbx_description
1 polymer ?
#
loop_
_entity_poly.entity_id
_entity_poly.type
_entity_poly.pdbx_seq_one_letter_code
_entity_poly.pdbx_strand_id
1 'polypeptide(L)'
;MADKGQRSYIAIDLKSFYASVECKERELDPMTTNLVVADKSRTEKTICLAVSPSLKSYGIPGRARLFEVVQKVKEVNKRRICMAPGKKFAGASVDNEEIKLHPELELDYITAVPRMALYMKCSTEIYNIYLKYVAPEDIHVYSIDEVFMDVTDYQNTYRMTARELAGKIIREIQQETSIAATAGIGTNLYLCKVAMDIVAKHIEPDQNGVRIAELTEISYRKLLWAHQPITDFWRVGPGYAKKLAEVGLFTMGDVARCSLGKTGDYYNEDLLYRLFGINAELLIDHAWGWEPCTITDVKAYKPENNSMGAGQVLHCPYDFEQTKIVVKEMIDQLALDLVDKCLVTDQIVLTIGYDIKNLEQGMKKNVGEITTDWYGRKLPKHAHGTANLKQHTSSSRLMTQAVVKLYNEIVNQNLLIRRITMAANHVISEKKVREEQQYEQMNLFTDFGTAKKEKEEKNEKLEREKKMQKAMLDIKKKYGKNAILKGMNLQEDGTAMERNRQIGGHKA
;
A
#
# COMPACT_ATOMS: atom_id res chain seq x y z
N MET A 1 3.62 -26.74 28.24
CA MET A 1 5.08 -26.61 28.13
C MET A 1 5.37 -26.43 26.66
N ALA A 2 5.99 -25.32 26.25
CA ALA A 2 6.32 -25.06 24.86
C ALA A 2 7.21 -26.19 24.32
N ASP A 3 6.85 -26.73 23.16
CA ASP A 3 7.64 -27.77 22.50
C ASP A 3 9.02 -27.17 22.17
N LYS A 4 10.08 -27.71 22.78
CA LYS A 4 11.44 -27.14 22.68
C LYS A 4 11.92 -27.28 21.23
N GLY A 5 11.79 -26.20 20.45
CA GLY A 5 12.28 -26.10 19.07
C GLY A 5 11.25 -25.59 18.06
N GLN A 6 9.97 -25.47 18.43
CA GLN A 6 8.95 -24.93 17.54
C GLN A 6 8.86 -23.41 17.68
N ARG A 7 9.09 -22.70 16.57
CA ARG A 7 8.95 -21.23 16.50
C ARG A 7 7.49 -20.82 16.69
N SER A 8 7.27 -19.61 17.20
CA SER A 8 5.94 -19.04 17.39
C SER A 8 5.91 -17.59 16.95
N TYR A 9 5.07 -17.31 15.96
CA TYR A 9 4.85 -15.98 15.41
C TYR A 9 3.44 -15.50 15.75
N ILE A 10 3.30 -14.22 16.05
CA ILE A 10 2.03 -13.53 16.19
C ILE A 10 1.89 -12.52 15.05
N ALA A 11 0.76 -12.54 14.35
CA ALA A 11 0.29 -11.45 13.50
C ALA A 11 -0.85 -10.73 14.21
N ILE A 12 -0.85 -9.39 14.23
CA ILE A 12 -1.95 -8.56 14.77
C ILE A 12 -2.43 -7.59 13.70
N ASP A 13 -3.75 -7.53 13.49
CA ASP A 13 -4.44 -6.60 12.58
C ASP A 13 -5.47 -5.76 13.35
N LEU A 14 -5.43 -4.44 13.15
CA LEU A 14 -6.34 -3.50 13.78
C LEU A 14 -7.65 -3.39 12.99
N LYS A 15 -8.76 -3.69 13.64
CA LYS A 15 -10.07 -3.81 12.99
C LYS A 15 -10.56 -2.48 12.45
N SER A 16 -10.68 -2.40 11.13
CA SER A 16 -11.19 -1.21 10.41
C SER A 16 -10.45 0.07 10.81
N PHE A 17 -9.13 -0.01 10.96
CA PHE A 17 -8.27 0.95 11.64
C PHE A 17 -8.66 2.43 11.45
N TYR A 18 -8.72 2.94 10.21
CA TYR A 18 -9.04 4.36 10.00
C TYR A 18 -10.44 4.73 10.47
N ALA A 19 -11.44 3.88 10.26
CA ALA A 19 -12.80 4.14 10.75
C ALA A 19 -12.83 4.14 12.28
N SER A 20 -12.10 3.21 12.91
CA SER A 20 -12.01 3.12 14.38
C SER A 20 -11.32 4.35 14.99
N VAL A 21 -10.24 4.84 14.37
CA VAL A 21 -9.60 6.10 14.77
C VAL A 21 -10.56 7.28 14.61
N GLU A 22 -11.30 7.36 13.50
CA GLU A 22 -12.28 8.43 13.28
C GLU A 22 -13.45 8.38 14.27
N CYS A 23 -13.93 7.20 14.69
CA CYS A 23 -14.93 7.06 15.73
C CYS A 23 -14.39 7.53 17.09
N LYS A 24 -13.19 7.07 17.48
CA LYS A 24 -12.53 7.46 18.74
C LYS A 24 -12.39 8.98 18.87
N GLU A 25 -11.90 9.64 17.83
CA GLU A 25 -11.71 11.10 17.79
C GLU A 25 -13.03 11.90 17.86
N ARG A 26 -14.17 11.23 17.68
CA ARG A 26 -15.50 11.81 17.81
C ARG A 26 -16.22 11.35 19.08
N GLU A 27 -15.52 10.65 19.97
CA GLU A 27 -16.11 10.08 21.19
C GLU A 27 -17.26 9.10 20.88
N LEU A 28 -17.14 8.37 19.76
CA LEU A 28 -18.11 7.38 19.29
C LEU A 28 -17.53 5.96 19.42
N ASP A 29 -18.38 4.96 19.66
CA ASP A 29 -17.97 3.55 19.71
C ASP A 29 -17.66 3.03 18.28
N PRO A 30 -16.42 2.60 17.99
CA PRO A 30 -16.03 2.02 16.70
C PRO A 30 -16.86 0.80 16.27
N MET A 31 -17.40 0.04 17.22
CA MET A 31 -18.06 -1.24 16.97
C MET A 31 -19.54 -1.07 16.58
N THR A 32 -20.22 -0.05 17.09
CA THR A 32 -21.64 0.21 16.82
C THR A 32 -21.85 1.32 15.80
N THR A 33 -20.95 2.30 15.72
CA THR A 33 -21.15 3.50 14.89
C THR A 33 -20.98 3.21 13.41
N ASN A 34 -21.99 3.54 12.61
CA ASN A 34 -21.97 3.51 11.16
C ASN A 34 -21.13 4.68 10.61
N LEU A 35 -19.89 4.40 10.21
CA LEU A 35 -18.95 5.41 9.71
C LEU A 35 -18.17 4.91 8.51
N VAL A 36 -17.98 5.80 7.53
CA VAL A 36 -17.12 5.57 6.38
C VAL A 36 -16.06 6.66 6.27
N VAL A 37 -14.82 6.27 5.98
CA VAL A 37 -13.72 7.19 5.75
C VAL A 37 -13.63 7.50 4.26
N ALA A 38 -14.24 8.60 3.85
CA ALA A 38 -14.29 9.07 2.47
C ALA A 38 -14.45 10.60 2.41
N ASP A 39 -13.86 11.20 1.38
CA ASP A 39 -14.02 12.62 1.09
C ASP A 39 -15.26 12.86 0.22
N LYS A 40 -16.37 13.23 0.86
CA LYS A 40 -17.66 13.49 0.18
C LYS A 40 -17.68 14.77 -0.66
N SER A 41 -16.71 15.69 -0.52
CA SER A 41 -16.67 16.89 -1.37
C SER A 41 -16.14 16.59 -2.78
N ARG A 42 -15.60 15.38 -2.98
CA ARG A 42 -15.27 14.85 -4.31
C ARG A 42 -16.52 14.21 -4.93
N THR A 43 -16.33 13.33 -5.89
CA THR A 43 -17.42 12.53 -6.48
C THR A 43 -17.78 11.34 -5.57
N GLU A 44 -19.02 10.84 -5.64
CA GLU A 44 -19.40 9.55 -5.01
C GLU A 44 -18.64 8.34 -5.57
N LYS A 45 -17.92 8.51 -6.70
CA LYS A 45 -16.96 7.52 -7.22
C LYS A 45 -15.66 7.46 -6.40
N THR A 46 -15.52 8.27 -5.35
CA THR A 46 -14.35 8.24 -4.46
C THR A 46 -14.26 6.89 -3.73
N ILE A 47 -13.03 6.50 -3.39
CA ILE A 47 -12.77 5.28 -2.62
C ILE A 47 -13.03 5.59 -1.14
N CYS A 48 -13.73 4.67 -0.48
CA CYS A 48 -13.78 4.61 0.97
C CYS A 48 -12.51 3.91 1.47
N LEU A 49 -11.67 4.63 2.23
CA LEU A 49 -10.43 4.07 2.77
C LEU A 49 -10.68 3.06 3.88
N ALA A 50 -11.76 3.24 4.63
CA ALA A 50 -12.24 2.30 5.61
C ALA A 50 -13.75 2.42 5.77
N VAL A 51 -14.37 1.31 6.19
CA VAL A 51 -15.78 1.19 6.54
C VAL A 51 -15.83 0.60 7.95
N SER A 52 -16.66 1.16 8.83
CA SER A 52 -16.79 0.69 10.21
C SER A 52 -17.30 -0.77 10.28
N PRO A 53 -16.96 -1.51 11.35
CA PRO A 53 -17.48 -2.86 11.60
C PRO A 53 -19.00 -2.98 11.46
N SER A 54 -19.77 -2.03 11.99
CA SER A 54 -21.23 -2.04 11.91
C SER A 54 -21.75 -1.93 10.48
N LEU A 55 -21.21 -1.02 9.66
CA LEU A 55 -21.58 -0.91 8.24
C LEU A 55 -21.20 -2.16 7.44
N LYS A 56 -20.07 -2.79 7.76
CA LYS A 56 -19.67 -4.07 7.14
C LYS A 56 -20.69 -5.19 7.41
N SER A 57 -21.36 -5.17 8.56
CA SER A 57 -22.40 -6.16 8.90
C SER A 57 -23.60 -6.12 7.96
N TYR A 58 -23.82 -5.00 7.26
CA TYR A 58 -24.84 -4.86 6.22
C TYR A 58 -24.38 -5.32 4.82
N GLY A 59 -23.20 -5.94 4.71
CA GLY A 59 -22.63 -6.45 3.47
C GLY A 59 -21.87 -5.40 2.64
N ILE A 60 -21.46 -4.29 3.24
CA ILE A 60 -20.61 -3.29 2.59
C ILE A 60 -19.15 -3.76 2.65
N PRO A 61 -18.44 -3.86 1.52
CA PRO A 61 -17.05 -4.30 1.52
C PRO A 61 -16.12 -3.25 2.15
N GLY A 62 -15.02 -3.68 2.75
CA GLY A 62 -14.07 -2.79 3.42
C GLY A 62 -13.39 -1.76 2.51
N ARG A 63 -13.37 -1.99 1.19
CA ARG A 63 -12.85 -1.09 0.16
C ARG A 63 -13.92 -0.77 -0.90
N ALA A 64 -15.07 -0.28 -0.44
CA ALA A 64 -16.16 0.18 -1.30
C ALA A 64 -15.85 1.55 -1.96
N ARG A 65 -16.61 1.90 -2.99
CA ARG A 65 -16.81 3.28 -3.44
C ARG A 65 -17.97 3.90 -2.67
N LEU A 66 -17.95 5.22 -2.49
CA LEU A 66 -18.98 5.90 -1.71
C LEU A 66 -20.40 5.69 -2.27
N PHE A 67 -20.56 5.63 -3.60
CA PHE A 67 -21.87 5.32 -4.19
C PHE A 67 -22.38 3.91 -3.84
N GLU A 68 -21.50 2.92 -3.64
CA GLU A 68 -21.89 1.56 -3.25
C GLU A 68 -22.42 1.55 -1.81
N VAL A 69 -21.81 2.35 -0.93
CA VAL A 69 -22.30 2.59 0.44
C VAL A 69 -23.70 3.22 0.39
N VAL A 70 -23.86 4.32 -0.36
CA VAL A 70 -25.15 5.01 -0.52
C VAL A 70 -26.24 4.04 -1.04
N GLN A 71 -25.92 3.24 -2.06
CA GLN A 71 -26.84 2.26 -2.62
C GLN A 71 -27.23 1.19 -1.60
N LYS A 72 -26.25 0.66 -0.85
CA LYS A 72 -26.51 -0.39 0.14
C LYS A 72 -27.34 0.11 1.31
N VAL A 73 -27.05 1.30 1.81
CA VAL A 73 -27.84 1.97 2.86
C VAL A 73 -29.29 2.16 2.41
N LYS A 74 -29.51 2.65 1.19
CA LYS A 74 -30.87 2.75 0.61
C LYS A 74 -31.58 1.40 0.51
N GLU A 75 -30.87 0.33 0.14
CA GLU A 75 -31.43 -1.03 0.09
C GLU A 75 -31.86 -1.51 1.49
N VAL A 76 -31.03 -1.27 2.50
CA VAL A 76 -31.34 -1.62 3.90
C VAL A 76 -32.55 -0.83 4.39
N ASN A 77 -32.60 0.49 4.16
CA ASN A 77 -33.72 1.33 4.59
C ASN A 77 -35.03 0.98 3.88
N LYS A 78 -34.99 0.55 2.61
CA LYS A 78 -36.16 0.00 1.91
C LYS A 78 -36.73 -1.26 2.57
N ARG A 79 -35.90 -2.09 3.21
CA ARG A 79 -36.37 -3.25 3.98
C ARG A 79 -36.90 -2.83 5.34
N ARG A 80 -36.18 -1.92 6.02
CA ARG A 80 -36.54 -1.45 7.36
C ARG A 80 -37.87 -0.69 7.40
N ILE A 81 -38.18 0.11 6.38
CA ILE A 81 -39.44 0.88 6.36
C ILE A 81 -40.69 -0.01 6.40
N CYS A 82 -40.59 -1.27 5.95
CA CYS A 82 -41.69 -2.23 6.06
C CYS A 82 -41.92 -2.70 7.51
N MET A 83 -40.90 -2.60 8.36
CA MET A 83 -40.92 -2.96 9.78
C MET A 83 -41.22 -1.75 10.68
N ALA A 84 -41.07 -0.54 10.15
CA ALA A 84 -41.32 0.69 10.89
C ALA A 84 -42.83 0.89 11.18
N PRO A 85 -43.20 1.35 12.40
CA PRO A 85 -44.57 1.70 12.74
C PRO A 85 -45.17 2.68 11.72
N GLY A 86 -46.33 2.35 11.16
CA GLY A 86 -46.99 3.19 10.15
C GLY A 86 -46.23 3.33 8.82
N LYS A 87 -45.23 2.47 8.57
CA LYS A 87 -44.36 2.48 7.37
C LYS A 87 -43.67 3.83 7.12
N LYS A 88 -43.29 4.52 8.19
CA LYS A 88 -42.58 5.79 8.15
C LYS A 88 -41.47 5.79 9.20
N PHE A 89 -40.33 6.37 8.86
CA PHE A 89 -39.28 6.62 9.84
C PHE A 89 -39.61 7.87 10.66
N ALA A 90 -39.38 7.79 11.98
CA ALA A 90 -39.53 8.90 12.91
C ALA A 90 -38.25 9.73 13.07
N GLY A 91 -37.11 9.17 12.66
CA GLY A 91 -35.80 9.80 12.71
C GLY A 91 -34.75 8.93 12.03
N ALA A 92 -33.48 9.28 12.23
CA ALA A 92 -32.33 8.53 11.75
C ALA A 92 -31.32 8.37 12.88
N SER A 93 -30.58 7.27 12.87
CA SER A 93 -29.45 7.06 13.78
C SER A 93 -28.25 6.54 13.02
N VAL A 94 -27.08 6.81 13.58
CA VAL A 94 -25.80 6.28 13.12
C VAL A 94 -25.32 5.14 14.02
N ASP A 95 -25.98 4.87 15.16
CA ASP A 95 -25.66 3.76 16.05
C ASP A 95 -26.45 2.50 15.66
N ASN A 96 -25.71 1.44 15.32
CA ASN A 96 -26.29 0.18 14.87
C ASN A 96 -27.14 -0.55 15.92
N GLU A 97 -26.85 -0.42 17.21
CA GLU A 97 -27.64 -1.05 18.26
C GLU A 97 -28.95 -0.29 18.50
N GLU A 98 -28.91 1.04 18.45
CA GLU A 98 -30.14 1.86 18.48
C GLU A 98 -31.06 1.52 17.29
N ILE A 99 -30.49 1.42 16.08
CA ILE A 99 -31.20 1.04 14.85
C ILE A 99 -31.84 -0.36 14.96
N LYS A 100 -31.21 -1.30 15.67
CA LYS A 100 -31.78 -2.64 15.90
C LYS A 100 -32.94 -2.60 16.90
N LEU A 101 -32.83 -1.78 17.94
CA LEU A 101 -33.85 -1.64 18.99
C LEU A 101 -35.08 -0.84 18.52
N HIS A 102 -34.88 0.11 17.60
CA HIS A 102 -35.91 1.04 17.13
C HIS A 102 -36.17 0.86 15.62
N PRO A 103 -37.18 0.05 15.22
CA PRO A 103 -37.57 -0.11 13.82
C PRO A 103 -38.00 1.19 13.13
N GLU A 104 -38.44 2.18 13.90
CA GLU A 104 -38.82 3.52 13.47
C GLU A 104 -37.64 4.41 13.05
N LEU A 105 -36.40 4.02 13.32
CA LEU A 105 -35.22 4.78 12.93
C LEU A 105 -34.66 4.31 11.59
N GLU A 106 -34.37 5.27 10.71
CA GLU A 106 -33.61 5.04 9.49
C GLU A 106 -32.13 4.78 9.81
N LEU A 107 -31.48 3.89 9.06
CA LEU A 107 -30.03 3.76 9.10
C LEU A 107 -29.40 4.95 8.37
N ASP A 108 -28.61 5.73 9.11
CA ASP A 108 -27.73 6.76 8.58
C ASP A 108 -26.26 6.43 8.91
N TYR A 109 -25.33 7.21 8.36
CA TYR A 109 -23.91 7.01 8.56
C TYR A 109 -23.10 8.32 8.48
N ILE A 110 -21.96 8.32 9.17
CA ILE A 110 -21.02 9.44 9.17
C ILE A 110 -20.00 9.27 8.04
N THR A 111 -19.76 10.33 7.26
CA THR A 111 -18.61 10.41 6.35
C THR A 111 -17.47 11.20 7.01
N ALA A 112 -16.34 10.56 7.26
CA ALA A 112 -15.13 11.19 7.77
C ALA A 112 -14.11 11.42 6.64
N VAL A 113 -13.60 12.64 6.52
CA VAL A 113 -12.51 12.92 5.56
C VAL A 113 -11.22 12.25 6.07
N PRO A 114 -10.46 11.55 5.22
CA PRO A 114 -9.17 10.95 5.60
C PRO A 114 -8.22 11.95 6.26
N ARG A 115 -7.64 11.57 7.42
CA ARG A 115 -6.62 12.32 8.18
C ARG A 115 -5.37 11.47 8.40
N MET A 116 -4.51 11.39 7.38
CA MET A 116 -3.42 10.41 7.36
C MET A 116 -2.36 10.64 8.45
N ALA A 117 -2.05 11.88 8.83
CA ALA A 117 -1.11 12.16 9.91
C ALA A 117 -1.64 11.66 11.27
N LEU A 118 -2.95 11.79 11.50
CA LEU A 118 -3.60 11.25 12.69
C LEU A 118 -3.51 9.72 12.73
N TYR A 119 -3.76 9.04 11.60
CA TYR A 119 -3.65 7.59 11.53
C TYR A 119 -2.23 7.11 11.79
N MET A 120 -1.22 7.82 11.27
CA MET A 120 0.19 7.52 11.57
C MET A 120 0.53 7.73 13.04
N LYS A 121 0.00 8.80 13.66
CA LYS A 121 0.19 9.06 15.09
C LYS A 121 -0.38 7.92 15.93
N CYS A 122 -1.63 7.52 15.67
CA CYS A 122 -2.27 6.41 16.38
C CYS A 122 -1.54 5.08 16.16
N SER A 123 -1.11 4.79 14.93
CA SER A 123 -0.30 3.61 14.62
C SER A 123 1.03 3.60 15.41
N THR A 124 1.67 4.77 15.55
CA THR A 124 2.89 4.92 16.37
C THR A 124 2.63 4.70 17.86
N GLU A 125 1.50 5.21 18.38
CA GLU A 125 1.07 4.97 19.77
C GLU A 125 0.88 3.47 20.03
N ILE A 126 0.23 2.75 19.12
CA ILE A 126 0.05 1.30 19.19
C ILE A 126 1.39 0.56 19.05
N TYR A 127 2.28 1.03 18.16
CA TYR A 127 3.61 0.46 18.02
C TYR A 127 4.42 0.55 19.32
N ASN A 128 4.29 1.66 20.06
CA ASN A 128 4.91 1.80 21.37
C ASN A 128 4.38 0.79 22.39
N ILE A 129 3.13 0.33 22.26
CA ILE A 129 2.59 -0.77 23.09
C ILE A 129 3.33 -2.07 22.74
N TYR A 130 3.52 -2.40 21.46
CA TYR A 130 4.28 -3.59 21.06
C TYR A 130 5.70 -3.60 21.64
N LEU A 131 6.37 -2.45 21.64
CA LEU A 131 7.73 -2.28 22.18
C LEU A 131 7.82 -2.50 23.70
N LYS A 132 6.71 -2.48 24.45
CA LYS A 132 6.70 -2.87 25.87
C LYS A 132 6.90 -4.38 26.05
N TYR A 133 6.66 -5.18 25.00
CA TYR A 133 6.62 -6.64 25.06
C TYR A 133 7.72 -7.33 24.25
N VAL A 134 7.99 -6.83 23.05
CA VAL A 134 8.86 -7.48 22.06
C VAL A 134 9.90 -6.47 21.55
N ALA A 135 11.14 -6.91 21.37
CA ALA A 135 12.22 -6.06 20.86
C ALA A 135 11.99 -5.69 19.39
N PRO A 136 12.40 -4.49 18.94
CA PRO A 136 12.15 -4.03 17.57
C PRO A 136 12.80 -4.89 16.47
N GLU A 137 13.83 -5.67 16.80
CA GLU A 137 14.48 -6.63 15.91
C GLU A 137 13.53 -7.80 15.56
N ASP A 138 12.69 -8.19 16.51
CA ASP A 138 11.72 -9.30 16.40
C ASP A 138 10.33 -8.83 15.93
N ILE A 139 10.19 -7.54 15.57
CA ILE A 139 8.95 -6.95 15.06
C ILE A 139 9.12 -6.56 13.59
N HIS A 140 8.20 -7.00 12.74
CA HIS A 140 8.07 -6.53 11.36
C HIS A 140 6.74 -5.80 11.14
N VAL A 141 6.81 -4.49 10.91
CA VAL A 141 5.65 -3.67 10.54
C VAL A 141 5.29 -3.99 9.09
N TYR A 142 4.14 -4.63 8.89
CA TYR A 142 3.66 -5.05 7.56
C TYR A 142 2.86 -3.93 6.89
N SER A 143 2.02 -3.24 7.67
CA SER A 143 1.27 -2.05 7.24
C SER A 143 1.10 -1.09 8.43
N ILE A 144 0.34 -0.01 8.22
CA ILE A 144 0.01 0.95 9.30
C ILE A 144 -0.83 0.32 10.42
N ASP A 145 -1.55 -0.75 10.12
CA ASP A 145 -2.50 -1.44 10.98
C ASP A 145 -2.16 -2.90 11.23
N GLU A 146 -1.05 -3.39 10.69
CA GLU A 146 -0.68 -4.81 10.75
C GLU A 146 0.80 -5.01 11.11
N VAL A 147 1.06 -5.95 12.01
CA VAL A 147 2.40 -6.28 12.50
C VAL A 147 2.60 -7.79 12.63
N PHE A 148 3.82 -8.24 12.35
CA PHE A 148 4.32 -9.57 12.70
C PHE A 148 5.33 -9.48 13.85
N MET A 149 5.28 -10.44 14.77
CA MET A 149 6.20 -10.54 15.89
C MET A 149 6.69 -11.98 16.05
N ASP A 150 8.00 -12.17 16.17
CA ASP A 150 8.58 -13.43 16.62
C ASP A 150 8.54 -13.46 18.14
N VAL A 151 7.71 -14.32 18.71
CA VAL A 151 7.52 -14.42 20.17
C VAL A 151 8.10 -15.70 20.75
N THR A 152 8.90 -16.42 19.97
CA THR A 152 9.45 -17.74 20.33
C THR A 152 10.12 -17.71 21.70
N ASP A 153 11.07 -16.79 21.92
CA ASP A 153 11.82 -16.69 23.17
C ASP A 153 11.06 -15.95 24.28
N TYR A 154 10.09 -15.12 23.92
CA TYR A 154 9.32 -14.28 24.85
C TYR A 154 8.31 -15.10 25.66
N GLN A 155 7.84 -16.23 25.14
CA GLN A 155 6.95 -17.14 25.87
C GLN A 155 7.56 -17.61 27.20
N ASN A 156 8.84 -17.99 27.17
CA ASN A 156 9.56 -18.43 28.37
C ASN A 156 9.82 -17.27 29.32
N THR A 157 10.20 -16.10 28.78
CA THR A 157 10.46 -14.87 29.55
C THR A 157 9.23 -14.44 30.35
N TYR A 158 8.06 -14.41 29.72
CA TYR A 158 6.82 -14.02 30.39
C TYR A 158 6.10 -15.17 31.10
N ARG A 159 6.56 -16.42 30.91
CA ARG A 159 5.87 -17.65 31.35
C ARG A 159 4.41 -17.68 30.86
N MET A 160 4.21 -17.26 29.62
CA MET A 160 2.92 -17.19 28.93
C MET A 160 3.01 -17.96 27.63
N THR A 161 1.93 -18.61 27.24
CA THR A 161 1.74 -19.08 25.87
C THR A 161 1.65 -17.90 24.92
N ALA A 162 1.95 -18.12 23.62
CA ALA A 162 1.75 -17.10 22.60
C ALA A 162 0.31 -16.53 22.60
N ARG A 163 -0.69 -17.37 22.88
CA ARG A 163 -2.10 -16.98 22.99
C ARG A 163 -2.35 -16.01 24.14
N GLU A 164 -1.80 -16.29 25.32
CA GLU A 164 -1.91 -15.42 26.48
C GLU A 164 -1.18 -14.09 26.27
N LEU A 165 0.01 -14.12 25.66
CA LEU A 165 0.77 -12.93 25.32
C LEU A 165 0.03 -12.06 24.29
N ALA A 166 -0.47 -12.65 23.20
CA ALA A 166 -1.29 -11.96 22.20
C ALA A 166 -2.54 -11.32 22.84
N GLY A 167 -3.26 -12.08 23.67
CA GLY A 167 -4.44 -11.58 24.38
C GLY A 167 -4.11 -10.46 25.37
N LYS A 168 -2.92 -10.45 25.98
CA LYS A 168 -2.46 -9.34 26.82
C LYS A 168 -2.20 -8.08 26.01
N ILE A 169 -1.46 -8.20 24.90
CA ILE A 169 -1.16 -7.08 23.99
C ILE A 169 -2.45 -6.48 23.42
N ILE A 170 -3.37 -7.29 22.90
CA ILE A 170 -4.62 -6.80 22.32
C ILE A 170 -5.49 -6.08 23.36
N ARG A 171 -5.57 -6.59 24.60
CA ARG A 171 -6.32 -5.92 25.67
C ARG A 171 -5.73 -4.56 26.00
N GLU A 172 -4.41 -4.44 26.04
CA GLU A 172 -3.76 -3.14 26.29
C GLU A 172 -4.01 -2.16 25.14
N ILE A 173 -3.97 -2.61 23.88
CA ILE A 173 -4.35 -1.79 22.73
C ILE A 173 -5.80 -1.32 22.87
N GLN A 174 -6.73 -2.21 23.18
CA GLN A 174 -8.14 -1.86 23.36
C GLN A 174 -8.34 -0.87 24.52
N GLN A 175 -7.60 -1.02 25.63
CA GLN A 175 -7.70 -0.14 26.80
C GLN A 175 -7.11 1.24 26.53
N GLU A 176 -5.93 1.34 25.91
CA GLU A 176 -5.24 2.61 25.66
C GLU A 176 -5.82 3.35 24.43
N THR A 177 -6.33 2.61 23.45
CA THR A 177 -6.71 3.19 22.16
C THR A 177 -8.17 3.05 21.79
N SER A 178 -8.95 2.23 22.49
CA SER A 178 -10.34 1.86 22.14
C SER A 178 -10.48 1.18 20.78
N ILE A 179 -9.37 0.73 20.18
CA ILE A 179 -9.35 0.06 18.87
C ILE A 179 -9.28 -1.46 19.09
N ALA A 180 -10.25 -2.16 18.51
CA ALA A 180 -10.26 -3.62 18.51
C ALA A 180 -9.20 -4.18 17.55
N ALA A 181 -8.59 -5.29 17.94
CA ALA A 181 -7.63 -6.00 17.13
C ALA A 181 -7.93 -7.50 17.07
N THR A 182 -7.36 -8.17 16.08
CA THR A 182 -7.44 -9.62 15.90
C THR A 182 -6.03 -10.16 15.77
N ALA A 183 -5.77 -11.34 16.33
CA ALA A 183 -4.48 -12.00 16.23
C ALA A 183 -4.57 -13.36 15.53
N GLY A 184 -3.52 -13.68 14.79
CA GLY A 184 -3.21 -15.03 14.34
C GLY A 184 -1.89 -15.49 14.93
N ILE A 185 -1.83 -16.75 15.32
CA ILE A 185 -0.65 -17.41 15.86
C ILE A 185 -0.27 -18.54 14.92
N GLY A 186 1.02 -18.71 14.66
CA GLY A 186 1.48 -19.79 13.81
C GLY A 186 2.93 -20.14 14.02
N THR A 187 3.31 -21.29 13.48
CA THR A 187 4.68 -21.83 13.56
C THR A 187 5.65 -21.14 12.59
N ASN A 188 5.11 -20.39 11.62
CA ASN A 188 5.82 -19.56 10.66
C ASN A 188 4.98 -18.32 10.28
N LEU A 189 5.57 -17.40 9.52
CA LEU A 189 4.93 -16.13 9.13
C LEU A 189 3.67 -16.33 8.26
N TYR A 190 3.65 -17.34 7.39
CA TYR A 190 2.49 -17.64 6.57
C TYR A 190 1.30 -18.11 7.41
N LEU A 191 1.54 -19.05 8.33
CA LEU A 191 0.48 -19.63 9.15
C LEU A 191 -0.11 -18.63 10.14
N CYS A 192 0.70 -17.76 10.76
CA CYS A 192 0.13 -16.73 11.64
C CYS A 192 -0.71 -15.70 10.85
N LYS A 193 -0.27 -15.32 9.63
CA LYS A 193 -1.04 -14.45 8.74
C LYS A 193 -2.37 -15.09 8.33
N VAL A 194 -2.35 -16.34 7.90
CA VAL A 194 -3.55 -17.07 7.47
C VAL A 194 -4.49 -17.35 8.64
N ALA A 195 -3.95 -17.67 9.82
CA ALA A 195 -4.75 -17.82 11.04
C ALA A 195 -5.52 -16.54 11.33
N MET A 196 -4.85 -15.38 11.25
CA MET A 196 -5.47 -14.07 11.45
C MET A 196 -6.50 -13.74 10.37
N ASP A 197 -6.15 -13.91 9.10
CA ASP A 197 -6.95 -13.42 7.98
C ASP A 197 -8.17 -14.26 7.67
N ILE A 198 -8.06 -15.58 7.81
CA ILE A 198 -9.11 -16.52 7.45
C ILE A 198 -9.81 -17.02 8.70
N VAL A 199 -9.08 -17.57 9.67
CA VAL A 199 -9.71 -18.29 10.78
C VAL A 199 -10.26 -17.31 11.80
N ALA A 200 -9.44 -16.39 12.31
CA ALA A 200 -9.81 -15.51 13.42
C ALA A 200 -10.98 -14.57 13.10
N LYS A 201 -11.19 -14.22 11.82
CA LYS A 201 -12.35 -13.39 11.40
C LYS A 201 -13.69 -14.09 11.58
N HIS A 202 -13.72 -15.42 11.60
CA HIS A 202 -14.93 -16.25 11.73
C HIS A 202 -15.13 -16.85 13.13
N ILE A 203 -14.21 -16.61 14.08
CA ILE A 203 -14.40 -17.05 15.47
C ILE A 203 -15.15 -15.96 16.23
N GLU A 204 -16.08 -16.40 17.09
CA GLU A 204 -16.68 -15.52 18.09
C GLU A 204 -15.60 -14.96 19.03
N PRO A 205 -15.72 -13.70 19.47
CA PRO A 205 -14.82 -13.16 20.49
C PRO A 205 -14.80 -14.05 21.74
N ASP A 206 -13.63 -14.18 22.35
CA ASP A 206 -13.50 -14.87 23.63
C ASP A 206 -14.15 -14.09 24.79
N GLN A 207 -14.03 -14.58 26.02
CA GLN A 207 -14.58 -13.93 27.21
C GLN A 207 -14.08 -12.49 27.41
N ASN A 208 -12.94 -12.13 26.81
CA ASN A 208 -12.36 -10.80 26.87
C ASN A 208 -12.65 -9.97 25.60
N GLY A 209 -13.50 -10.45 24.70
CA GLY A 209 -13.84 -9.79 23.45
C GLY A 209 -12.76 -9.91 22.37
N VAL A 210 -11.77 -10.79 22.53
CA VAL A 210 -10.62 -10.91 21.62
C VAL A 210 -10.81 -12.07 20.63
N ARG A 211 -10.42 -11.86 19.38
CA ARG A 211 -10.40 -12.91 18.35
C ARG A 211 -8.96 -13.35 18.10
N ILE A 212 -8.65 -14.60 18.49
CA ILE A 212 -7.33 -15.21 18.30
C ILE A 212 -7.50 -16.60 17.70
N ALA A 213 -6.87 -16.83 16.55
CA ALA A 213 -6.74 -18.15 15.95
C ALA A 213 -5.28 -18.61 15.93
N GLU A 214 -5.09 -19.92 15.87
CA GLU A 214 -3.77 -20.54 15.85
C GLU A 214 -3.73 -21.63 14.78
N LEU A 215 -2.63 -21.68 14.02
CA LEU A 215 -2.39 -22.71 13.01
C LEU A 215 -0.98 -23.28 13.10
N THR A 216 -0.90 -24.60 13.20
CA THR A 216 0.26 -25.42 12.81
C THR A 216 0.06 -25.97 11.40
N GLU A 217 1.12 -26.48 10.79
CA GLU A 217 1.08 -27.09 9.44
C GLU A 217 0.00 -28.17 9.35
N ILE A 218 -0.11 -29.03 10.37
CA ILE A 218 -1.10 -30.11 10.40
C ILE A 218 -2.52 -29.54 10.50
N SER A 219 -2.75 -28.58 11.41
CA SER A 219 -4.08 -27.98 11.56
C SER A 219 -4.49 -27.19 10.31
N TYR A 220 -3.57 -26.45 9.69
CA TYR A 220 -3.79 -25.73 8.45
C TYR A 220 -4.29 -26.66 7.34
N ARG A 221 -3.61 -27.79 7.11
CA ARG A 221 -4.02 -28.77 6.09
C ARG A 221 -5.40 -29.36 6.37
N LYS A 222 -5.71 -29.64 7.64
CA LYS A 222 -7.03 -30.18 8.05
C LYS A 222 -8.16 -29.17 7.88
N LEU A 223 -7.93 -27.91 8.25
CA LEU A 223 -8.96 -26.88 8.29
C LEU A 223 -9.15 -26.18 6.94
N LEU A 224 -8.07 -25.92 6.19
CA LEU A 224 -8.08 -24.93 5.11
C LEU A 224 -7.78 -25.48 3.71
N TRP A 225 -7.40 -26.75 3.54
CA TRP A 225 -7.14 -27.30 2.20
C TRP A 225 -8.35 -27.25 1.27
N ALA A 226 -9.57 -27.32 1.80
CA ALA A 226 -10.81 -27.21 1.02
C ALA A 226 -11.39 -25.77 0.99
N HIS A 227 -10.70 -24.79 1.59
CA HIS A 227 -11.21 -23.42 1.71
C HIS A 227 -11.35 -22.75 0.35
N GLN A 228 -12.46 -22.04 0.17
CA GLN A 228 -12.72 -21.17 -0.98
C GLN A 228 -13.33 -19.85 -0.52
N PRO A 229 -13.02 -18.74 -1.22
CA PRO A 229 -12.16 -18.66 -2.40
C PRO A 229 -10.66 -18.75 -2.07
N ILE A 230 -9.84 -19.27 -2.99
CA ILE A 230 -8.37 -19.34 -2.81
C ILE A 230 -7.72 -17.96 -2.70
N THR A 231 -8.41 -16.89 -3.10
CA THR A 231 -7.94 -15.51 -2.96
C THR A 231 -7.88 -15.01 -1.51
N ASP A 232 -8.43 -15.77 -0.56
CA ASP A 232 -8.33 -15.44 0.87
C ASP A 232 -6.94 -15.76 1.44
N PHE A 233 -6.16 -16.61 0.76
CA PHE A 233 -4.81 -16.94 1.18
C PHE A 233 -3.83 -15.84 0.83
N TRP A 234 -2.91 -15.58 1.77
CA TRP A 234 -1.86 -14.59 1.60
C TRP A 234 -1.05 -14.88 0.32
N ARG A 235 -0.72 -13.81 -0.42
CA ARG A 235 -0.04 -13.82 -1.73
C ARG A 235 -0.83 -14.40 -2.93
N VAL A 236 -2.04 -14.94 -2.74
CA VAL A 236 -2.86 -15.43 -3.86
C VAL A 236 -3.86 -14.35 -4.31
N GLY A 237 -3.49 -13.61 -5.35
CA GLY A 237 -4.37 -12.61 -5.96
C GLY A 237 -5.33 -13.18 -7.03
N PRO A 238 -6.26 -12.36 -7.57
CA PRO A 238 -7.18 -12.78 -8.63
C PRO A 238 -6.49 -13.33 -9.89
N GLY A 239 -5.29 -12.83 -10.21
CA GLY A 239 -4.49 -13.34 -11.32
C GLY A 239 -4.01 -14.78 -11.10
N TYR A 240 -3.63 -15.14 -9.88
CA TYR A 240 -3.30 -16.51 -9.51
C TYR A 240 -4.54 -17.39 -9.58
N ALA A 241 -5.63 -16.96 -8.93
CA ALA A 241 -6.88 -17.70 -8.91
C ALA A 241 -7.40 -17.99 -10.33
N LYS A 242 -7.33 -17.01 -11.24
CA LYS A 242 -7.70 -17.19 -12.65
C LYS A 242 -6.83 -18.25 -13.34
N LYS A 243 -5.50 -18.16 -13.23
CA LYS A 243 -4.56 -19.12 -13.85
C LYS A 243 -4.74 -20.54 -13.29
N LEU A 244 -4.98 -20.68 -11.98
CA LEU A 244 -5.25 -21.97 -11.35
C LEU A 244 -6.60 -22.55 -11.82
N ALA A 245 -7.65 -21.72 -11.88
CA ALA A 245 -8.97 -22.14 -12.35
C ALA A 245 -8.96 -22.59 -13.82
N GLU A 246 -8.14 -21.97 -14.68
CA GLU A 246 -7.93 -22.39 -16.08
C GLU A 246 -7.43 -23.83 -16.22
N VAL A 247 -6.75 -24.36 -15.18
CA VAL A 247 -6.27 -25.75 -15.12
C VAL A 247 -7.06 -26.60 -14.11
N GLY A 248 -8.21 -26.12 -13.61
CA GLY A 248 -9.09 -26.87 -12.72
C GLY A 248 -8.66 -26.95 -11.26
N LEU A 249 -7.73 -26.10 -10.81
CA LEU A 249 -7.30 -26.02 -9.40
C LEU A 249 -8.01 -24.84 -8.70
N PHE A 250 -8.70 -25.10 -7.59
CA PHE A 250 -9.54 -24.09 -6.92
C PHE A 250 -9.20 -23.86 -5.45
N THR A 251 -8.38 -24.72 -4.86
CA THR A 251 -8.05 -24.71 -3.43
C THR A 251 -6.56 -24.95 -3.20
N MET A 252 -6.08 -24.64 -1.99
CA MET A 252 -4.70 -24.99 -1.59
C MET A 252 -4.47 -26.50 -1.55
N GLY A 253 -5.51 -27.29 -1.24
CA GLY A 253 -5.43 -28.75 -1.33
C GLY A 253 -5.22 -29.26 -2.76
N ASP A 254 -5.81 -28.59 -3.75
CA ASP A 254 -5.60 -28.93 -5.17
C ASP A 254 -4.15 -28.64 -5.59
N VAL A 255 -3.60 -27.49 -5.18
CA VAL A 255 -2.20 -27.11 -5.43
C VAL A 255 -1.25 -28.12 -4.78
N ALA A 256 -1.46 -28.45 -3.50
CA ALA A 256 -0.65 -29.42 -2.78
C ALA A 256 -0.70 -30.82 -3.43
N ARG A 257 -1.88 -31.23 -3.92
CA ARG A 257 -2.01 -32.51 -4.64
C ARG A 257 -1.31 -32.46 -6.00
N CYS A 258 -1.42 -31.35 -6.73
CA CYS A 258 -0.75 -31.14 -7.99
C CYS A 258 0.78 -31.23 -7.83
N SER A 259 1.34 -30.67 -6.75
CA SER A 259 2.79 -30.72 -6.51
C SER A 259 3.33 -32.14 -6.24
N LEU A 260 2.47 -33.13 -5.93
CA LEU A 260 2.87 -34.52 -5.70
C LEU A 260 2.83 -35.41 -6.96
N GLY A 261 2.34 -34.87 -8.07
CA GLY A 261 2.21 -35.62 -9.31
C GLY A 261 3.56 -36.03 -9.90
N LYS A 262 3.60 -37.17 -10.58
CA LYS A 262 4.84 -37.70 -11.17
C LYS A 262 5.11 -37.07 -12.53
N THR A 263 6.35 -37.19 -12.99
CA THR A 263 6.73 -36.82 -14.35
C THR A 263 5.86 -37.59 -15.36
N GLY A 264 5.16 -36.87 -16.23
CA GLY A 264 4.21 -37.42 -17.21
C GLY A 264 2.74 -37.32 -16.81
N ASP A 265 2.42 -37.10 -15.53
CA ASP A 265 1.06 -36.79 -15.10
C ASP A 265 0.68 -35.37 -15.55
N TYR A 266 -0.60 -35.11 -15.86
CA TYR A 266 -1.05 -33.76 -16.19
C TYR A 266 -0.87 -32.79 -15.01
N TYR A 267 -1.31 -33.22 -13.83
CA TYR A 267 -1.10 -32.51 -12.58
C TYR A 267 0.22 -32.96 -11.97
N ASN A 268 1.23 -32.10 -12.05
CA ASN A 268 2.53 -32.30 -11.45
C ASN A 268 3.13 -30.93 -11.06
N GLU A 269 4.28 -30.96 -10.40
CA GLU A 269 5.00 -29.75 -10.02
C GLU A 269 5.37 -28.87 -11.24
N ASP A 270 5.78 -29.46 -12.36
CA ASP A 270 6.15 -28.74 -13.59
C ASP A 270 5.00 -27.90 -14.16
N LEU A 271 3.74 -28.33 -13.99
CA LEU A 271 2.58 -27.53 -14.37
C LEU A 271 2.55 -26.20 -13.59
N LEU A 272 2.80 -26.24 -12.28
CA LEU A 272 2.80 -25.05 -11.44
C LEU A 272 3.94 -24.10 -11.82
N TYR A 273 5.14 -24.63 -12.08
CA TYR A 273 6.29 -23.83 -12.57
C TYR A 273 6.03 -23.24 -13.96
N ARG A 274 5.34 -23.94 -14.87
CA ARG A 274 4.94 -23.36 -16.16
C ARG A 274 3.96 -22.19 -16.00
N LEU A 275 3.08 -22.22 -15.00
CA LEU A 275 2.09 -21.16 -14.76
C LEU A 275 2.67 -19.93 -14.06
N PHE A 276 3.58 -20.13 -13.10
CA PHE A 276 4.02 -19.10 -12.15
C PHE A 276 5.54 -18.83 -12.15
N GLY A 277 6.32 -19.60 -12.92
CA GLY A 277 7.78 -19.55 -12.89
C GLY A 277 8.31 -19.88 -11.49
N ILE A 278 9.36 -19.18 -11.07
CA ILE A 278 9.97 -19.31 -9.74
C ILE A 278 9.00 -19.09 -8.57
N ASN A 279 7.89 -18.37 -8.79
CA ASN A 279 6.90 -18.16 -7.73
C ASN A 279 6.04 -19.40 -7.44
N ALA A 280 6.16 -20.46 -8.24
CA ALA A 280 5.49 -21.73 -7.98
C ALA A 280 5.95 -22.36 -6.67
N GLU A 281 7.25 -22.27 -6.36
CA GLU A 281 7.84 -22.77 -5.12
C GLU A 281 7.11 -22.22 -3.90
N LEU A 282 6.96 -20.89 -3.84
CA LEU A 282 6.26 -20.20 -2.76
C LEU A 282 4.79 -20.63 -2.64
N LEU A 283 4.12 -20.81 -3.78
CA LEU A 283 2.73 -21.26 -3.80
C LEU A 283 2.60 -22.71 -3.31
N ILE A 284 3.54 -23.58 -3.67
CA ILE A 284 3.59 -24.99 -3.24
C ILE A 284 3.87 -25.04 -1.74
N ASP A 285 4.88 -24.33 -1.25
CA ASP A 285 5.22 -24.26 0.17
C ASP A 285 4.03 -23.78 1.01
N HIS A 286 3.37 -22.70 0.58
CA HIS A 286 2.17 -22.17 1.23
C HIS A 286 1.00 -23.17 1.18
N ALA A 287 0.85 -23.92 0.10
CA ALA A 287 -0.14 -25.00 0.01
C ALA A 287 0.12 -26.13 1.04
N TRP A 288 1.37 -26.33 1.45
CA TRP A 288 1.76 -27.25 2.52
C TRP A 288 1.81 -26.62 3.92
N GLY A 289 1.56 -25.31 4.03
CA GLY A 289 1.63 -24.54 5.27
C GLY A 289 3.06 -24.21 5.70
N TRP A 290 4.02 -24.31 4.78
CA TRP A 290 5.44 -24.08 5.02
C TRP A 290 5.84 -22.66 4.61
N GLU A 291 6.66 -22.01 5.41
CA GLU A 291 7.29 -20.73 5.11
C GLU A 291 8.61 -20.63 5.89
N PRO A 292 9.78 -20.78 5.24
CA PRO A 292 11.05 -20.77 5.92
C PRO A 292 11.53 -19.35 6.30
N CYS A 293 10.98 -18.29 5.69
CA CYS A 293 11.41 -16.92 5.93
C CYS A 293 11.12 -16.48 7.37
N THR A 294 12.13 -15.91 8.02
CA THR A 294 12.07 -15.45 9.40
C THR A 294 12.14 -13.92 9.47
N ILE A 295 11.73 -13.32 10.58
CA ILE A 295 11.86 -11.86 10.75
C ILE A 295 13.34 -11.43 10.66
N THR A 296 14.26 -12.25 11.17
CA THR A 296 15.70 -12.04 11.01
C THR A 296 16.12 -11.96 9.53
N ASP A 297 15.60 -12.86 8.68
CA ASP A 297 15.88 -12.83 7.24
C ASP A 297 15.32 -11.58 6.58
N VAL A 298 14.10 -11.17 6.95
CA VAL A 298 13.47 -9.93 6.47
C VAL A 298 14.32 -8.71 6.83
N LYS A 299 14.89 -8.67 8.04
CA LYS A 299 15.76 -7.57 8.51
C LYS A 299 17.15 -7.62 7.86
N ALA A 300 17.65 -8.81 7.54
CA ALA A 300 18.93 -9.00 6.87
C ALA A 300 18.87 -8.76 5.36
N TYR A 301 17.68 -8.79 4.76
CA TYR A 301 17.49 -8.61 3.33
C TYR A 301 18.07 -7.29 2.82
N LYS A 302 18.91 -7.39 1.80
CA LYS A 302 19.47 -6.25 1.07
C LYS A 302 19.12 -6.40 -0.39
N PRO A 303 18.25 -5.53 -0.93
CA PRO A 303 17.91 -5.59 -2.35
C PRO A 303 19.14 -5.27 -3.20
N GLU A 304 19.25 -5.95 -4.34
CA GLU A 304 20.28 -5.67 -5.35
C GLU A 304 20.13 -4.25 -5.89
N ASN A 305 18.88 -3.84 -6.17
CA ASN A 305 18.53 -2.53 -6.69
C ASN A 305 17.47 -1.86 -5.82
N ASN A 306 17.67 -0.58 -5.54
CA ASN A 306 16.68 0.27 -4.89
C ASN A 306 16.07 1.23 -5.89
N SER A 307 14.81 1.60 -5.67
CA SER A 307 14.15 2.66 -6.41
C SER A 307 13.42 3.60 -5.47
N MET A 308 13.21 4.84 -5.92
CA MET A 308 12.37 5.82 -5.27
C MET A 308 11.44 6.42 -6.30
N GLY A 309 10.15 6.37 -6.07
CA GLY A 309 9.17 6.85 -7.04
C GLY A 309 8.02 7.60 -6.43
N ALA A 310 7.34 8.34 -7.29
CA ALA A 310 6.13 9.07 -6.98
C ALA A 310 5.10 8.85 -8.09
N GLY A 311 3.85 8.63 -7.66
CA GLY A 311 2.69 8.54 -8.54
C GLY A 311 1.70 9.66 -8.25
N GLN A 312 0.99 10.10 -9.28
CA GLN A 312 -0.09 11.06 -9.19
C GLN A 312 -1.21 10.71 -10.16
N VAL A 313 -2.44 10.71 -9.65
CA VAL A 313 -3.65 10.76 -10.47
C VAL A 313 -4.18 12.18 -10.39
N LEU A 314 -4.37 12.81 -11.54
CA LEU A 314 -4.82 14.20 -11.64
C LEU A 314 -6.32 14.32 -11.32
N HIS A 315 -6.75 15.47 -10.81
CA HIS A 315 -8.15 15.71 -10.44
C HIS A 315 -9.05 15.79 -11.68
N CYS A 316 -8.59 16.49 -12.72
CA CYS A 316 -9.16 16.54 -14.07
C CYS A 316 -8.12 16.05 -15.10
N PRO A 317 -8.55 15.73 -16.34
CA PRO A 317 -7.62 15.45 -17.42
C PRO A 317 -6.84 16.70 -17.80
N TYR A 318 -5.52 16.59 -17.93
CA TYR A 318 -4.64 17.69 -18.33
C TYR A 318 -4.19 17.51 -19.78
N ASP A 319 -3.89 18.61 -20.47
CA ASP A 319 -3.19 18.58 -21.74
C ASP A 319 -1.67 18.38 -21.58
N PHE A 320 -0.95 18.42 -22.70
CA PHE A 320 0.49 18.22 -22.75
C PHE A 320 1.29 19.30 -22.00
N GLU A 321 0.98 20.58 -22.16
CA GLU A 321 1.75 21.66 -21.52
C GLU A 321 1.42 21.77 -20.04
N GLN A 322 0.15 21.58 -19.66
CA GLN A 322 -0.26 21.51 -18.26
C GLN A 322 0.44 20.34 -17.54
N THR A 323 0.47 19.16 -18.16
CA THR A 323 1.11 17.97 -17.58
C THR A 323 2.61 18.15 -17.42
N LYS A 324 3.27 18.81 -18.38
CA LYS A 324 4.71 19.09 -18.34
C LYS A 324 5.11 19.93 -17.13
N ILE A 325 4.23 20.83 -16.67
CA ILE A 325 4.43 21.57 -15.41
C ILE A 325 4.48 20.58 -14.26
N VAL A 326 3.45 19.73 -14.11
CA VAL A 326 3.37 18.72 -13.03
C VAL A 326 4.55 17.75 -13.07
N VAL A 327 4.99 17.31 -14.26
CA VAL A 327 6.18 16.46 -14.42
C VAL A 327 7.43 17.14 -13.87
N LYS A 328 7.63 18.44 -14.14
CA LYS A 328 8.74 19.23 -13.58
C LYS A 328 8.66 19.35 -12.06
N GLU A 329 7.45 19.51 -11.50
CA GLU A 329 7.26 19.53 -10.05
C GLU A 329 7.61 18.17 -9.41
N MET A 330 7.15 17.08 -10.01
CA MET A 330 7.38 15.73 -9.52
C MET A 330 8.87 15.36 -9.54
N ILE A 331 9.59 15.65 -10.63
CA ILE A 331 11.03 15.35 -10.70
C ILE A 331 11.85 16.24 -9.77
N ASP A 332 11.45 17.50 -9.58
CA ASP A 332 12.13 18.39 -8.63
C ASP A 332 11.97 17.89 -7.20
N GLN A 333 10.76 17.49 -6.82
CA GLN A 333 10.52 16.92 -5.50
C GLN A 333 11.26 15.59 -5.32
N LEU A 334 11.29 14.72 -6.33
CA LEU A 334 12.05 13.48 -6.28
C LEU A 334 13.57 13.73 -6.12
N ALA A 335 14.11 14.74 -6.79
CA ALA A 335 15.50 15.16 -6.62
C ALA A 335 15.78 15.68 -5.19
N LEU A 336 14.87 16.48 -4.62
CA LEU A 336 14.98 16.93 -3.23
C LEU A 336 14.92 15.74 -2.24
N ASP A 337 14.06 14.76 -2.48
CA ASP A 337 13.95 13.57 -1.64
C ASP A 337 15.22 12.70 -1.70
N LEU A 338 15.87 12.61 -2.87
CA LEU A 338 17.18 11.96 -3.02
C LEU A 338 18.26 12.70 -2.22
N VAL A 339 18.31 14.03 -2.30
CA VAL A 339 19.26 14.84 -1.51
C VAL A 339 19.03 14.66 -0.01
N ASP A 340 17.77 14.66 0.42
CA ASP A 340 17.41 14.51 1.83
C ASP A 340 17.91 13.17 2.41
N LYS A 341 17.82 12.11 1.62
CA LYS A 341 18.26 10.76 1.98
C LYS A 341 19.74 10.47 1.67
N CYS A 342 20.48 11.45 1.14
CA CYS A 342 21.87 11.29 0.67
C CYS A 342 22.03 10.15 -0.36
N LEU A 343 21.08 10.10 -1.30
CA LEU A 343 21.01 9.12 -2.38
C LEU A 343 21.19 9.79 -3.74
N VAL A 344 21.60 9.00 -4.73
CA VAL A 344 21.78 9.41 -6.12
C VAL A 344 21.28 8.32 -7.05
N THR A 345 20.87 8.70 -8.27
CA THR A 345 20.33 7.80 -9.30
C THR A 345 21.01 8.07 -10.63
N ASP A 346 21.13 7.04 -11.47
CA ASP A 346 21.55 7.17 -12.86
C ASP A 346 20.40 6.94 -13.87
N GLN A 347 19.19 6.63 -13.41
CA GLN A 347 18.10 6.24 -14.29
C GLN A 347 16.76 6.74 -13.77
N ILE A 348 15.99 7.38 -14.65
CA ILE A 348 14.63 7.82 -14.34
C ILE A 348 13.65 7.17 -15.32
N VAL A 349 12.64 6.51 -14.80
CA VAL A 349 11.54 5.93 -15.55
C VAL A 349 10.32 6.82 -15.44
N LEU A 350 9.69 7.12 -16.57
CA LEU A 350 8.46 7.91 -16.66
C LEU A 350 7.36 7.10 -17.34
N THR A 351 6.21 7.02 -16.69
CA THR A 351 5.00 6.40 -17.22
C THR A 351 3.84 7.40 -17.19
N ILE A 352 3.19 7.60 -18.34
CA ILE A 352 2.07 8.51 -18.53
C ILE A 352 0.82 7.71 -18.91
N GLY A 353 -0.19 7.75 -18.06
CA GLY A 353 -1.50 7.17 -18.30
C GLY A 353 -2.47 8.22 -18.87
N TYR A 354 -3.02 7.92 -20.03
CA TYR A 354 -3.99 8.79 -20.71
C TYR A 354 -5.40 8.66 -20.13
N ASP A 355 -6.21 9.70 -20.33
CA ASP A 355 -7.58 9.76 -19.86
C ASP A 355 -8.56 9.01 -20.78
N ILE A 356 -9.64 8.50 -20.19
CA ILE A 356 -10.73 7.80 -20.91
C ILE A 356 -11.45 8.72 -21.91
N LYS A 357 -11.51 10.03 -21.64
CA LYS A 357 -12.18 11.00 -22.52
C LYS A 357 -11.56 11.11 -23.91
N ASN A 358 -10.32 10.64 -24.10
CA ASN A 358 -9.69 10.59 -25.41
C ASN A 358 -10.42 9.67 -26.40
N LEU A 359 -11.22 8.71 -25.91
CA LEU A 359 -11.98 7.77 -26.72
C LEU A 359 -13.48 8.12 -26.83
N GLU A 360 -13.92 9.22 -26.21
CA GLU A 360 -15.30 9.71 -26.36
C GLU A 360 -15.51 10.29 -27.77
N GLN A 361 -16.73 10.15 -28.31
CA GLN A 361 -17.04 10.55 -29.69
C GLN A 361 -16.66 12.01 -29.96
N GLY A 362 -15.89 12.23 -31.03
CA GLY A 362 -15.54 13.58 -31.53
C GLY A 362 -14.25 14.19 -30.97
N MET A 363 -13.58 13.55 -30.01
CA MET A 363 -12.37 14.13 -29.40
C MET A 363 -11.15 14.04 -30.33
N LYS A 364 -10.60 12.86 -30.65
CA LYS A 364 -9.31 12.75 -31.39
C LYS A 364 -9.19 11.50 -32.27
N LYS A 365 -8.66 11.67 -33.50
CA LYS A 365 -8.57 10.60 -34.53
C LYS A 365 -7.34 9.68 -34.42
N ASN A 366 -6.29 10.08 -33.68
CA ASN A 366 -5.03 9.33 -33.64
C ASN A 366 -4.62 8.98 -32.19
N VAL A 367 -5.27 7.95 -31.66
CA VAL A 367 -5.20 7.56 -30.24
C VAL A 367 -4.23 6.41 -29.97
N GLY A 368 -3.72 5.75 -31.03
CA GLY A 368 -2.79 4.63 -30.91
C GLY A 368 -3.46 3.34 -30.41
N GLU A 369 -2.65 2.44 -29.84
CA GLU A 369 -3.10 1.16 -29.28
C GLU A 369 -4.04 1.38 -28.08
N ILE A 370 -5.12 0.61 -27.99
CA ILE A 370 -6.12 0.72 -26.92
C ILE A 370 -5.97 -0.49 -25.99
N THR A 371 -5.94 -0.21 -24.69
CA THR A 371 -5.91 -1.21 -23.62
C THR A 371 -7.15 -1.12 -22.76
N THR A 372 -7.51 -2.22 -22.10
CA THR A 372 -8.63 -2.28 -21.16
C THR A 372 -8.10 -2.28 -19.73
N ASP A 373 -8.62 -1.41 -18.86
CA ASP A 373 -8.26 -1.42 -17.43
C ASP A 373 -8.93 -2.57 -16.66
N TRP A 374 -8.58 -2.68 -15.39
CA TRP A 374 -9.18 -3.62 -14.44
C TRP A 374 -10.72 -3.50 -14.33
N TYR A 375 -11.26 -2.30 -14.58
CA TYR A 375 -12.70 -2.01 -14.52
C TYR A 375 -13.40 -2.24 -15.87
N GLY A 376 -12.71 -2.82 -16.87
CA GLY A 376 -13.27 -3.07 -18.19
C GLY A 376 -13.35 -1.83 -19.09
N ARG A 377 -12.76 -0.70 -18.68
CA ARG A 377 -12.80 0.56 -19.45
C ARG A 377 -11.72 0.54 -20.51
N LYS A 378 -12.05 1.03 -21.71
CA LYS A 378 -11.08 1.21 -22.78
C LYS A 378 -10.35 2.54 -22.59
N LEU A 379 -9.03 2.53 -22.73
CA LEU A 379 -8.17 3.72 -22.67
C LEU A 379 -6.99 3.58 -23.64
N PRO A 380 -6.40 4.71 -24.09
CA PRO A 380 -5.16 4.67 -24.86
C PRO A 380 -4.05 4.00 -24.03
N LYS A 381 -3.21 3.20 -24.68
CA LYS A 381 -2.05 2.57 -24.04
C LYS A 381 -1.15 3.65 -23.44
N HIS A 382 -0.68 3.39 -22.22
CA HIS A 382 0.19 4.32 -21.51
C HIS A 382 1.50 4.54 -22.28
N ALA A 383 2.02 5.77 -22.25
CA ALA A 383 3.38 6.03 -22.70
C ALA A 383 4.35 5.64 -21.57
N HIS A 384 5.46 5.02 -21.93
CA HIS A 384 6.48 4.56 -21.01
C HIS A 384 7.86 4.80 -21.61
N GLY A 385 8.81 5.26 -20.80
CA GLY A 385 10.18 5.44 -21.25
C GLY A 385 11.14 5.61 -20.10
N THR A 386 12.42 5.53 -20.45
CA THR A 386 13.55 5.55 -19.51
C THR A 386 14.57 6.58 -19.96
N ALA A 387 14.97 7.46 -19.05
CA ALA A 387 16.05 8.41 -19.23
C ALA A 387 17.26 7.97 -18.41
N ASN A 388 18.33 7.55 -19.09
CA ASN A 388 19.61 7.26 -18.44
C ASN A 388 20.43 8.56 -18.33
N LEU A 389 20.90 8.84 -17.13
CA LEU A 389 21.77 9.94 -16.77
C LEU A 389 23.22 9.49 -16.97
N LYS A 390 24.09 10.41 -17.41
CA LYS A 390 25.52 10.10 -17.67
C LYS A 390 26.30 9.70 -16.41
N GLN A 391 25.78 10.04 -15.24
CA GLN A 391 26.39 9.80 -13.94
C GLN A 391 25.29 9.74 -12.88
N HIS A 392 25.56 9.03 -11.79
CA HIS A 392 24.73 9.08 -10.60
C HIS A 392 24.62 10.50 -10.07
N THR A 393 23.41 11.03 -9.95
CA THR A 393 23.17 12.40 -9.51
C THR A 393 21.85 12.55 -8.76
N SER A 394 21.75 13.62 -7.97
CA SER A 394 20.55 14.13 -7.30
C SER A 394 20.29 15.60 -7.68
N SER A 395 20.97 16.09 -8.73
CA SER A 395 20.80 17.45 -9.27
C SER A 395 19.42 17.59 -9.88
N SER A 396 18.59 18.45 -9.27
CA SER A 396 17.28 18.82 -9.78
C SER A 396 17.36 19.29 -11.23
N ARG A 397 18.37 20.10 -11.57
CA ARG A 397 18.56 20.61 -12.92
C ARG A 397 18.82 19.50 -13.95
N LEU A 398 19.78 18.61 -13.68
CA LEU A 398 20.13 17.53 -14.62
C LEU A 398 18.98 16.53 -14.78
N MET A 399 18.35 16.15 -13.68
CA MET A 399 17.22 15.23 -13.67
C MET A 399 16.01 15.83 -14.43
N THR A 400 15.70 17.11 -14.18
CA THR A 400 14.61 17.80 -14.88
C THR A 400 14.88 17.88 -16.39
N GLN A 401 16.11 18.22 -16.80
CA GLN A 401 16.48 18.28 -18.22
C GLN A 401 16.27 16.92 -18.92
N ALA A 402 16.71 15.83 -18.29
CA ALA A 402 16.56 14.49 -18.84
C ALA A 402 15.08 14.06 -18.94
N VAL A 403 14.30 14.29 -17.89
CA VAL A 403 12.88 13.90 -17.86
C VAL A 403 12.03 14.75 -18.80
N VAL A 404 12.29 16.05 -18.92
CA VAL A 404 11.56 16.90 -19.88
C VAL A 404 11.87 16.50 -21.32
N LYS A 405 13.12 16.13 -21.62
CA LYS A 405 13.47 15.58 -22.93
C LYS A 405 12.69 14.28 -23.20
N LEU A 406 12.74 13.34 -22.26
CA LEU A 406 12.00 12.07 -22.36
C LEU A 406 10.49 12.29 -22.54
N TYR A 407 9.91 13.22 -21.76
CA TYR A 407 8.49 13.57 -21.84
C TYR A 407 8.09 14.03 -23.25
N ASN A 408 8.89 14.90 -23.87
CA ASN A 408 8.63 15.36 -25.23
C ASN A 408 8.76 14.25 -26.29
N GLU A 409 9.57 13.22 -26.02
CA GLU A 409 9.79 12.09 -26.95
C GLU A 409 8.67 11.04 -26.87
N ILE A 410 8.19 10.72 -25.65
CA ILE A 410 7.26 9.58 -25.46
C ILE A 410 5.78 9.97 -25.42
N VAL A 411 5.47 11.23 -25.08
CA VAL A 411 4.08 11.64 -24.81
C VAL A 411 3.43 12.19 -26.08
N ASN A 412 2.24 11.68 -26.38
CA ASN A 412 1.44 12.20 -27.47
C ASN A 412 0.82 13.54 -27.07
N GLN A 413 1.26 14.62 -27.73
CA GLN A 413 0.79 15.99 -27.49
C GLN A 413 -0.72 16.16 -27.68
N ASN A 414 -1.32 15.29 -28.48
CA ASN A 414 -2.74 15.32 -28.71
C ASN A 414 -3.51 14.61 -27.59
N LEU A 415 -2.96 13.81 -26.69
CA LEU A 415 -3.80 13.07 -25.75
C LEU A 415 -3.91 13.78 -24.38
N LEU A 416 -5.12 13.73 -23.80
CA LEU A 416 -5.36 14.14 -22.43
C LEU A 416 -4.78 13.12 -21.46
N ILE A 417 -4.17 13.59 -20.38
CA ILE A 417 -3.41 12.79 -19.43
C ILE A 417 -4.14 12.77 -18.09
N ARG A 418 -4.15 11.60 -17.44
CA ARG A 418 -4.83 11.39 -16.15
C ARG A 418 -3.92 10.92 -15.04
N ARG A 419 -2.84 10.21 -15.37
CA ARG A 419 -1.91 9.61 -14.40
C ARG A 419 -0.47 9.83 -14.81
N ILE A 420 0.36 10.18 -13.85
CA ILE A 420 1.80 10.36 -14.00
C ILE A 420 2.48 9.49 -12.95
N THR A 421 3.40 8.64 -13.36
CA THR A 421 4.24 7.85 -12.45
C THR A 421 5.69 8.03 -12.84
N MET A 422 6.54 8.31 -11.86
CA MET A 422 7.96 8.51 -12.07
C MET A 422 8.75 7.75 -11.01
N ALA A 423 9.86 7.13 -11.40
CA ALA A 423 10.75 6.43 -10.49
C ALA A 423 12.22 6.69 -10.84
N ALA A 424 13.01 7.07 -9.84
CA ALA A 424 14.46 6.98 -9.86
C ALA A 424 14.85 5.52 -9.56
N ASN A 425 15.57 4.89 -10.48
CA ASN A 425 16.07 3.51 -10.37
C ASN A 425 17.57 3.50 -10.04
N HIS A 426 18.10 2.32 -9.74
CA HIS A 426 19.50 2.13 -9.33
C HIS A 426 19.94 3.14 -8.27
N VAL A 427 19.07 3.36 -7.29
CA VAL A 427 19.31 4.36 -6.26
C VAL A 427 20.37 3.83 -5.32
N ILE A 428 21.49 4.54 -5.23
CA ILE A 428 22.62 4.18 -4.38
C ILE A 428 23.00 5.35 -3.48
N SER A 429 23.70 5.04 -2.39
CA SER A 429 24.18 6.08 -1.48
C SER A 429 25.33 6.86 -2.11
N GLU A 430 25.39 8.16 -1.84
CA GLU A 430 26.47 9.01 -2.33
C GLU A 430 27.86 8.55 -1.88
N LYS A 431 27.94 7.87 -0.73
CA LYS A 431 29.20 7.32 -0.21
C LYS A 431 29.75 6.23 -1.13
N LYS A 432 28.90 5.31 -1.59
CA LYS A 432 29.30 4.21 -2.50
C LYS A 432 29.83 4.74 -3.84
N VAL A 433 29.19 5.75 -4.41
CA VAL A 433 29.63 6.34 -5.69
C VAL A 433 31.04 6.95 -5.59
N ARG A 434 31.38 7.59 -4.47
CA ARG A 434 32.72 8.16 -4.28
C ARG A 434 33.82 7.09 -4.23
N GLU A 435 33.47 5.90 -3.78
CA GLU A 435 34.38 4.74 -3.72
C GLU A 435 34.57 4.11 -5.12
N GLU A 436 33.52 4.06 -5.93
CA GLU A 436 33.54 3.47 -7.28
C GLU A 436 34.17 4.38 -8.36
N GLN A 437 34.09 5.71 -8.20
CA GLN A 437 34.60 6.70 -9.18
C GLN A 437 36.13 6.73 -9.36
N GLN A 438 36.90 5.84 -8.74
CA GLN A 438 38.36 5.85 -8.81
C GLN A 438 38.97 5.28 -10.11
N TYR A 439 38.19 4.71 -11.03
CA TYR A 439 38.74 4.06 -12.23
C TYR A 439 38.11 4.59 -13.53
N GLU A 440 38.75 5.59 -14.14
CA GLU A 440 38.48 6.01 -15.53
C GLU A 440 39.64 5.57 -16.44
N GLN A 441 39.34 4.92 -17.57
CA GLN A 441 40.35 4.55 -18.56
C GLN A 441 40.82 5.78 -19.34
N MET A 442 42.12 6.07 -19.29
CA MET A 442 42.71 7.27 -19.92
C MET A 442 42.87 7.07 -21.45
N ASN A 443 42.49 8.07 -22.24
CA ASN A 443 42.65 8.08 -23.70
C ASN A 443 43.74 9.09 -24.11
N LEU A 444 44.64 8.68 -25.01
CA LEU A 444 45.82 9.44 -25.45
C LEU A 444 45.50 10.77 -26.14
N PHE A 445 44.29 10.92 -26.69
CA PHE A 445 43.87 12.10 -27.45
C PHE A 445 43.05 13.13 -26.67
N THR A 446 42.94 12.96 -25.34
CA THR A 446 42.19 13.88 -24.47
C THR A 446 43.12 14.99 -23.99
N ASP A 447 42.78 16.27 -24.21
CA ASP A 447 43.49 17.37 -23.54
C ASP A 447 43.09 17.39 -22.06
N PHE A 448 43.91 16.75 -21.24
CA PHE A 448 43.66 16.56 -19.81
C PHE A 448 43.60 17.88 -19.02
N GLY A 449 44.23 18.95 -19.51
CA GLY A 449 44.22 20.26 -18.84
C GLY A 449 42.86 20.94 -18.93
N THR A 450 42.26 20.96 -20.13
CA THR A 450 40.91 21.50 -20.36
C THR A 450 39.83 20.57 -19.81
N ALA A 451 39.92 19.27 -20.04
CA ALA A 451 38.95 18.29 -19.52
C ALA A 451 38.87 18.29 -17.98
N LYS A 452 40.01 18.45 -17.29
CA LYS A 452 40.05 18.55 -15.83
C LYS A 452 39.41 19.83 -15.32
N LYS A 453 39.71 20.99 -15.94
CA LYS A 453 39.07 22.27 -15.60
C LYS A 453 37.55 22.23 -15.82
N GLU A 454 37.09 21.68 -16.93
CA GLU A 454 35.66 21.53 -17.21
C GLU A 454 34.96 20.59 -16.19
N LYS A 455 35.63 19.50 -15.79
CA LYS A 455 35.13 18.58 -14.76
C LYS A 455 35.06 19.25 -13.39
N GLU A 456 36.08 20.04 -13.01
CA GLU A 456 36.13 20.81 -11.77
C GLU A 456 35.01 21.87 -11.73
N GLU A 457 34.85 22.69 -12.77
CA GLU A 457 33.78 23.68 -12.85
C GLU A 457 32.38 23.04 -12.79
N LYS A 458 32.20 21.88 -13.46
CA LYS A 458 30.95 21.13 -13.42
C LYS A 458 30.66 20.62 -12.00
N ASN A 459 31.67 20.09 -11.32
CA ASN A 459 31.55 19.61 -9.94
C ASN A 459 31.24 20.75 -8.96
N GLU A 460 31.89 21.92 -9.11
CA GLU A 460 31.59 23.09 -8.29
C GLU A 460 30.14 23.57 -8.48
N LYS A 461 29.63 23.60 -9.71
CA LYS A 461 28.23 23.96 -10.00
C LYS A 461 27.27 22.96 -9.33
N LEU A 462 27.57 21.66 -9.37
CA LEU A 462 26.76 20.62 -8.73
C LEU A 462 26.78 20.73 -7.19
N GLU A 463 27.94 20.97 -6.60
CA GLU A 463 28.06 21.18 -5.15
C GLU A 463 27.34 22.45 -4.70
N ARG A 464 27.39 23.53 -5.49
CA ARG A 464 26.63 24.76 -5.22
C ARG A 464 25.13 24.51 -5.28
N GLU A 465 24.65 23.79 -6.29
CA GLU A 465 23.23 23.40 -6.41
C GLU A 465 22.78 22.56 -5.22
N LYS A 466 23.60 21.58 -4.82
CA LYS A 466 23.31 20.71 -3.69
C LYS A 466 23.23 21.48 -2.36
N LYS A 467 24.14 22.44 -2.12
CA LYS A 467 24.06 23.32 -0.95
C LYS A 467 22.75 24.11 -0.92
N MET A 468 22.31 24.59 -2.08
CA MET A 468 21.02 25.27 -2.21
C MET A 468 19.84 24.31 -1.95
N GLN A 469 19.84 23.10 -2.50
CA GLN A 469 18.82 22.08 -2.23
C GLN A 469 18.73 21.73 -0.74
N LYS A 470 19.88 21.59 -0.05
CA LYS A 470 19.91 21.37 1.40
C LYS A 470 19.31 22.54 2.18
N ALA A 471 19.69 23.78 1.86
CA ALA A 471 19.10 24.95 2.50
C ALA A 471 17.57 25.02 2.27
N MET A 472 17.08 24.69 1.08
CA MET A 472 15.65 24.60 0.81
C MET A 472 14.97 23.53 1.67
N LEU A 473 15.58 22.34 1.80
CA LEU A 473 15.06 21.26 2.63
C LEU A 473 14.97 21.66 4.10
N ASP A 474 16.00 22.32 4.64
CA ASP A 474 16.03 22.77 6.03
C ASP A 474 14.90 23.78 6.32
N ILE A 475 14.67 24.73 5.41
CA ILE A 475 13.54 25.66 5.49
C ILE A 475 12.20 24.90 5.45
N LYS A 476 12.04 23.94 4.52
CA LYS A 476 10.81 23.14 4.41
C LYS A 476 10.54 22.29 5.65
N LYS A 477 11.58 21.73 6.29
CA LYS A 477 11.45 20.96 7.53
C LYS A 477 11.03 21.83 8.71
N LYS A 478 11.57 23.05 8.80
CA LYS A 478 11.30 23.97 9.91
C LYS A 478 9.95 24.68 9.81
N TYR A 479 9.56 25.12 8.61
CA TYR A 479 8.40 25.99 8.40
C TYR A 479 7.29 25.33 7.56
N GLY A 480 7.46 24.07 7.17
CA GLY A 480 6.50 23.30 6.37
C GLY A 480 6.83 23.25 4.88
N LYS A 481 6.30 22.23 4.19
CA LYS A 481 6.64 21.93 2.78
C LYS A 481 6.36 23.07 1.79
N ASN A 482 5.40 23.95 2.11
CA ASN A 482 5.03 25.12 1.31
C ASN A 482 5.77 26.41 1.69
N ALA A 483 6.73 26.37 2.63
CA ALA A 483 7.48 27.56 3.05
C ALA A 483 8.37 28.14 1.95
N ILE A 484 8.84 27.30 1.02
CA ILE A 484 9.62 27.71 -0.14
C ILE A 484 9.17 26.91 -1.37
N LEU A 485 8.83 27.64 -2.43
CA LEU A 485 8.31 27.12 -3.69
C LEU A 485 9.10 27.72 -4.85
N LYS A 486 9.21 26.98 -5.95
CA LYS A 486 9.72 27.52 -7.22
C LYS A 486 8.59 28.24 -7.93
N GLY A 487 8.91 29.24 -8.77
CA GLY A 487 7.89 29.99 -9.52
C GLY A 487 6.95 29.12 -10.35
N MET A 488 7.43 27.98 -10.86
CA MET A 488 6.58 27.01 -11.58
C MET A 488 5.46 26.39 -10.72
N ASN A 489 5.62 26.33 -9.40
CA ASN A 489 4.61 25.80 -8.49
C ASN A 489 3.43 26.75 -8.25
N LEU A 490 3.55 28.00 -8.69
CA LEU A 490 2.50 29.02 -8.60
C LEU A 490 1.70 29.17 -9.90
N GLN A 491 2.02 28.38 -10.93
CA GLN A 491 1.21 28.32 -12.14
C GLN A 491 -0.14 27.67 -11.84
N GLU A 492 -1.20 28.09 -12.53
CA GLU A 492 -2.58 27.66 -12.25
C GLU A 492 -2.76 26.14 -12.35
N ASP A 493 -2.02 25.49 -13.25
CA ASP A 493 -2.05 24.04 -13.45
C ASP A 493 -1.12 23.27 -12.48
N GLY A 494 -0.32 23.97 -11.69
CA GLY A 494 0.61 23.38 -10.73
C GLY A 494 -0.13 22.66 -9.59
N THR A 495 0.40 21.51 -9.18
CA THR A 495 -0.23 20.67 -8.14
C THR A 495 0.61 20.56 -6.87
N ALA A 496 1.86 21.04 -6.89
CA ALA A 496 2.79 20.87 -5.77
C ALA A 496 2.27 21.44 -4.44
N MET A 497 1.62 22.62 -4.46
CA MET A 497 1.11 23.25 -3.23
C MET A 497 0.05 22.41 -2.52
N GLU A 498 -0.88 21.85 -3.29
CA GLU A 498 -1.93 20.99 -2.75
C GLU A 498 -1.34 19.65 -2.28
N ARG A 499 -0.44 19.05 -3.07
CA ARG A 499 0.26 17.81 -2.69
C ARG A 499 1.08 17.95 -1.42
N ASN A 500 1.69 19.11 -1.19
CA ASN A 500 2.43 19.38 0.04
C ASN A 500 1.55 19.36 1.29
N ARG A 501 0.22 19.50 1.15
CA ARG A 501 -0.78 19.37 2.22
C ARG A 501 -1.38 17.96 2.30
N GLN A 502 -0.84 17.00 1.55
CA GLN A 502 -1.33 15.63 1.49
C GLN A 502 -0.28 14.62 1.96
N ILE A 503 -0.74 13.49 2.49
CA ILE A 503 0.04 12.29 2.79
C ILE A 503 -0.65 11.13 2.08
N GLY A 504 0.09 10.34 1.29
CA GLY A 504 -0.49 9.24 0.51
C GLY A 504 -1.57 9.66 -0.51
N GLY A 505 -1.62 10.93 -0.92
CA GLY A 505 -2.66 11.47 -1.82
C GLY A 505 -3.98 11.85 -1.13
N HIS A 506 -4.00 11.81 0.20
CA HIS A 506 -5.11 12.20 1.05
C HIS A 506 -4.71 13.38 1.93
N LYS A 507 -5.68 14.12 2.48
CA LYS A 507 -5.41 15.25 3.36
C LYS A 507 -4.52 14.79 4.53
N ALA A 508 -3.44 15.55 4.76
CA ALA A 508 -2.49 15.29 5.85
C ALA A 508 -3.20 15.37 7.20
#